data_AF-A0A0A6P2N3-F1
#
_entry.id   AF-A0A0A6P2N3-F1
#
_cell.length_a   1.000
_cell.length_b   1.000
_cell.length_c   1.000
_cell.angle_alpha   90.00
_cell.angle_beta   90.00
_cell.angle_gamma   90.00
#
_symmetry.space_group_name_H-M   'P 1'
#
loop_
_entity.id
_entity.type
_entity.pdbx_description
1 polymer ?
#
loop_
_entity_poly.entity_id
_entity_poly.type
_entity_poly.pdbx_seq_one_letter_code
_entity_poly.pdbx_strand_id
1 'polypeptide(L)'
;MSLELTPKQITEMGKMWGDVYLSGLGVDERLAGLPPKEVMSHFKPQDVLPYFKAQDVLPYFKPQLAKLSLDEIKALEKYLSQLKQKAKG
;
A
#
# COMPACT_ATOMS: atom_id res chain seq x y z
N MET A 1 45.50 4.37 18.55
CA MET A 1 44.71 5.60 18.34
C MET A 1 43.26 5.25 18.60
N SER A 2 42.58 5.97 19.51
CA SER A 2 41.12 5.90 19.64
C SER A 2 40.50 6.73 18.52
N LEU A 3 39.61 6.12 17.75
CA LEU A 3 38.75 6.85 16.82
C LEU A 3 37.62 7.47 17.65
N GLU A 4 37.72 8.77 17.93
CA GLU A 4 36.63 9.51 18.55
C GLU A 4 35.64 9.92 17.48
N LEU A 5 34.51 9.19 17.42
CA LEU A 5 33.41 9.50 16.53
C LEU A 5 32.34 10.29 17.27
N THR A 6 31.89 11.37 16.65
CA THR A 6 30.72 12.10 17.13
C THR A 6 29.43 11.27 16.95
N PRO A 7 28.37 11.54 17.73
CA PRO A 7 27.08 10.86 17.53
C PRO A 7 26.53 10.97 16.10
N LYS A 8 26.80 12.09 15.42
CA LYS A 8 26.43 12.28 14.01
C LYS A 8 27.18 11.30 13.09
N GLN A 9 28.49 11.16 13.26
CA GLN A 9 29.31 10.22 12.48
C GLN A 9 28.89 8.77 12.73
N ILE A 10 28.56 8.41 13.98
CA ILE A 10 28.03 7.08 14.32
C ILE A 10 26.70 6.83 13.59
N THR A 11 25.81 7.82 13.56
CA THR A 11 24.52 7.70 12.87
C THR A 11 24.70 7.55 11.35
N GLU A 12 25.60 8.34 10.75
CA GLU A 12 25.90 8.27 9.32
C GLU A 12 26.52 6.91 8.94
N MET A 13 27.46 6.41 9.75
CA MET A 13 28.00 5.06 9.58
C MET A 13 26.89 4.01 9.71
N GLY A 14 26.04 4.11 10.73
CA GLY A 14 24.93 3.17 10.93
C GLY A 14 23.97 3.11 9.73
N LYS A 15 23.64 4.26 9.14
CA LYS A 15 22.84 4.32 7.91
C LYS A 15 23.55 3.66 6.73
N MET A 16 24.84 3.95 6.54
CA MET A 16 25.63 3.36 5.45
C MET A 16 25.66 1.83 5.53
N TRP A 17 25.98 1.27 6.71
CA TRP A 17 25.97 -0.19 6.91
C TRP A 17 24.56 -0.77 6.82
N GLY A 18 23.55 -0.04 7.32
CA GLY A 18 22.15 -0.41 7.23
C GLY A 18 21.67 -0.52 5.79
N ASP A 19 21.98 0.46 4.93
CA ASP A 19 21.62 0.45 3.52
C ASP A 19 22.24 -0.75 2.79
N VAL A 20 23.53 -1.02 3.05
CA VAL A 20 24.23 -2.19 2.48
C VAL A 20 23.57 -3.49 2.93
N TYR A 21 23.31 -3.66 4.23
CA TYR A 21 22.68 -4.86 4.76
C TYR A 21 21.27 -5.07 4.19
N LEU A 22 20.42 -4.03 4.26
CA LEU A 22 19.05 -4.08 3.76
C LEU A 22 19.01 -4.36 2.26
N SER A 23 19.96 -3.85 1.47
CA SER A 23 20.00 -4.09 0.02
C SER A 23 20.14 -5.56 -0.35
N GLY A 24 20.76 -6.38 0.50
CA GLY A 24 20.92 -7.83 0.30
C GLY A 24 19.71 -8.66 0.71
N LEU A 25 18.76 -8.09 1.46
CA LEU A 25 17.58 -8.81 1.96
C LEU A 25 16.44 -8.84 0.94
N GLY A 26 15.67 -9.93 0.95
CA GLY A 26 14.40 -10.04 0.23
C GLY A 26 13.32 -9.14 0.85
N VAL A 27 12.23 -8.92 0.11
CA VAL A 27 11.11 -8.05 0.57
C VAL A 27 10.49 -8.59 1.86
N ASP A 28 10.29 -9.90 1.97
CA ASP A 28 9.68 -10.52 3.15
C ASP A 28 10.53 -10.32 4.41
N GLU A 29 11.86 -10.42 4.27
CA GLU A 29 12.80 -10.19 5.37
C GLU A 29 12.83 -8.71 5.79
N ARG A 30 12.76 -7.79 4.83
CA ARG A 30 12.70 -6.34 5.11
C ARG A 30 11.42 -5.93 5.83
N LEU A 31 10.32 -6.63 5.56
CA LEU A 31 9.02 -6.36 6.17
C LEU A 31 8.75 -7.21 7.41
N ALA A 32 9.67 -8.12 7.77
CA ALA A 32 9.50 -9.02 8.89
C ALA A 32 9.27 -8.25 10.20
N GLY A 33 8.21 -8.61 10.92
CA GLY A 33 7.84 -7.96 12.18
C GLY A 33 7.05 -6.66 12.05
N LEU A 34 6.87 -6.12 10.83
CA LEU A 34 5.99 -4.97 10.62
C LEU A 34 4.53 -5.42 10.45
N PRO A 35 3.58 -4.85 11.20
CA PRO A 35 2.16 -5.17 11.00
C PRO A 35 1.70 -4.63 9.63
N PRO A 36 0.95 -5.40 8.82
CA PRO A 36 0.52 -4.97 7.49
C PRO A 36 -0.18 -3.61 7.47
N LYS A 37 -0.95 -3.27 8.52
CA LYS A 37 -1.63 -1.99 8.64
C LYS A 37 -0.66 -0.80 8.67
N GLU A 38 0.47 -0.94 9.34
CA GLU A 38 1.48 0.11 9.44
C GLU A 38 2.18 0.29 8.09
N VAL A 39 2.59 -0.81 7.45
CA VAL A 39 3.16 -0.78 6.09
C VAL A 39 2.22 -0.09 5.11
N MET A 40 0.94 -0.48 5.10
CA MET A 40 -0.07 0.08 4.20
C MET A 40 -0.37 1.56 4.49
N SER A 41 -0.17 2.04 5.71
CA SER A 41 -0.41 3.45 6.07
C SER A 41 0.55 4.43 5.38
N HIS A 42 1.69 3.94 4.87
CA HIS A 42 2.64 4.74 4.12
C HIS A 42 2.27 4.93 2.64
N PHE A 43 1.28 4.19 2.13
CA PHE A 43 0.88 4.26 0.72
C PHE A 43 -0.45 4.98 0.55
N LYS A 44 -0.58 5.80 -0.50
CA LYS A 44 -1.88 6.32 -0.90
C LYS A 44 -2.66 5.21 -1.62
N PRO A 45 -3.99 5.09 -1.43
CA PRO A 45 -4.78 4.05 -2.09
C PRO A 45 -4.58 3.99 -3.60
N GLN A 46 -4.49 5.14 -4.27
CA GLN A 46 -4.28 5.25 -5.73
C GLN A 46 -2.96 4.63 -6.22
N ASP A 47 -1.95 4.53 -5.36
CA ASP A 47 -0.65 3.96 -5.71
C ASP A 47 -0.67 2.42 -5.58
N VAL A 48 -1.62 1.86 -4.81
CA VAL A 48 -1.68 0.42 -4.51
C VAL A 48 -2.79 -0.27 -5.31
N LEU A 49 -3.94 0.37 -5.47
CA LEU A 49 -5.11 -0.21 -6.13
C LEU A 49 -4.84 -0.77 -7.54
N PRO A 50 -3.95 -0.19 -8.39
CA PRO A 50 -3.65 -0.76 -9.71
C PRO A 50 -3.05 -2.17 -9.69
N TYR A 51 -2.43 -2.59 -8.58
CA TYR A 51 -1.85 -3.91 -8.45
C TYR A 51 -2.88 -5.00 -8.11
N PHE A 52 -4.12 -4.62 -7.80
CA PHE A 52 -5.19 -5.55 -7.49
C PHE A 52 -6.19 -5.65 -8.65
N LYS A 53 -6.55 -6.89 -9.03
CA LYS A 53 -7.67 -7.08 -9.96
C LYS A 53 -8.98 -6.82 -9.20
N ALA A 54 -9.90 -6.10 -9.84
CA ALA A 54 -11.19 -5.76 -9.25
C ALA A 54 -11.96 -7.01 -8.73
N GLN A 55 -11.90 -8.12 -9.46
CA GLN A 55 -12.55 -9.38 -9.10
C GLN A 55 -12.00 -9.99 -7.80
N ASP A 56 -10.72 -9.77 -7.48
CA ASP A 56 -10.06 -10.35 -6.31
C ASP A 56 -10.41 -9.54 -5.05
N VAL A 57 -10.64 -8.23 -5.19
CA VAL A 57 -10.92 -7.33 -4.06
C VAL A 57 -12.41 -7.19 -3.76
N LEU A 58 -13.28 -7.30 -4.77
CA LEU A 58 -14.73 -7.09 -4.63
C LEU A 58 -15.38 -7.95 -3.52
N PRO A 59 -15.01 -9.22 -3.30
CA PRO A 59 -15.59 -10.03 -2.22
C PRO A 59 -15.41 -9.40 -0.82
N TYR A 60 -14.30 -8.69 -0.60
CA TYR A 60 -14.01 -8.03 0.68
C TYR A 60 -14.84 -6.76 0.90
N PHE A 61 -15.43 -6.19 -0.16
CA PHE A 61 -16.33 -5.05 -0.07
C PHE A 61 -17.79 -5.43 0.20
N LYS A 62 -18.15 -6.73 0.18
CA LYS A 62 -19.53 -7.19 0.40
C LYS A 62 -20.18 -6.60 1.68
N PRO A 63 -19.49 -6.55 2.84
CA PRO A 63 -20.10 -5.98 4.05
C PRO A 63 -20.40 -4.50 3.94
N GLN A 64 -19.61 -3.73 3.17
CA GLN A 64 -19.85 -2.30 2.94
C GLN A 64 -20.96 -2.10 1.91
N LEU A 65 -20.96 -2.89 0.83
CA LEU A 65 -22.01 -2.85 -0.20
C LEU A 65 -23.38 -3.18 0.38
N ALA A 66 -23.46 -4.09 1.35
CA ALA A 66 -24.70 -4.45 2.03
C ALA A 66 -25.30 -3.33 2.90
N LYS A 67 -24.52 -2.29 3.22
CA LYS A 67 -24.94 -1.16 4.06
C LYS A 67 -25.31 0.09 3.26
N LEU A 68 -25.24 0.03 1.93
CA LEU A 68 -25.54 1.16 1.07
C LEU A 68 -27.03 1.51 1.14
N SER A 69 -27.31 2.81 1.13
CA SER A 69 -28.65 3.36 0.94
C SER A 69 -29.11 3.22 -0.51
N LEU A 70 -30.42 3.36 -0.75
CA LEU A 70 -31.00 3.33 -2.09
C LEU A 70 -30.40 4.39 -3.03
N ASP A 71 -30.09 5.58 -2.51
CA ASP A 71 -29.52 6.66 -3.32
C ASP A 71 -28.05 6.38 -3.70
N GLU A 72 -27.28 5.79 -2.78
CA GLU A 72 -25.91 5.35 -3.08
C GLU A 72 -25.89 4.21 -4.11
N ILE A 73 -26.84 3.27 -4.02
CA ILE A 73 -27.01 2.19 -5.00
C ILE A 73 -27.29 2.79 -6.39
N LYS A 74 -28.26 3.72 -6.50
CA LYS A 74 -28.57 4.39 -7.78
C LYS A 74 -27.37 5.15 -8.34
N ALA A 75 -26.60 5.81 -7.49
CA ALA A 75 -25.38 6.52 -7.91
C ALA A 75 -24.33 5.55 -8.50
N LEU A 76 -24.13 4.40 -7.84
CA LEU A 76 -23.23 3.35 -8.34
C LEU A 76 -23.70 2.75 -9.66
N GLU A 77 -24.99 2.43 -9.79
CA GLU A 77 -25.57 1.91 -11.04
C GLU A 77 -25.37 2.87 -12.21
N LYS A 78 -25.56 4.18 -11.98
CA LYS A 78 -25.31 5.24 -12.97
C LYS A 78 -23.84 5.25 -13.40
N TYR A 79 -22.92 5.20 -12.44
CA TYR A 79 -21.48 5.17 -12.71
C TYR A 79 -21.07 3.94 -13.54
N LEU A 80 -21.52 2.74 -13.13
CA LEU A 80 -21.24 1.50 -13.85
C LEU A 80 -21.82 1.51 -15.27
N SER A 81 -23.00 2.12 -15.47
CA SER A 81 -23.61 2.26 -16.79
C SER A 81 -22.76 3.14 -17.72
N GLN A 82 -22.19 4.23 -17.21
CA GLN A 82 -21.25 5.08 -17.97
C GLN A 82 -19.97 4.34 -18.34
N LEU A 83 -19.41 3.53 -17.42
CA LEU A 83 -18.24 2.71 -17.71
C LEU A 83 -18.53 1.66 -18.80
N LYS A 84 -19.68 1.00 -18.74
CA LYS A 84 -20.10 0.03 -19.79
C LYS A 84 -20.23 0.68 -21.16
N GLN A 85 -20.71 1.92 -21.25
CA GLN A 85 -20.78 2.65 -22.52
C GLN A 85 -19.39 2.97 -23.05
N LYS A 86 -18.48 3.45 -22.18
CA LYS A 86 -17.08 3.73 -22.54
C LYS A 86 -16.30 2.48 -22.96
N ALA A 87 -16.65 1.30 -22.45
CA ALA A 87 -16.00 0.05 -22.81
C ALA A 87 -16.53 -0.58 -24.11
N LYS A 88 -17.68 -0.09 -24.64
CA LYS A 88 -18.30 -0.58 -25.88
C LYS A 88 -17.95 0.24 -27.11
N GLY A 89 -17.47 1.47 -26.92
CA GLY A 89 -16.98 2.36 -27.99
C GLY A 89 -15.46 2.33 -28.04
#